data_AF-A0A9D1Z9D9-F1
#
_entry.id   AF-A0A9D1Z9D9-F1
#
_cell.length_a   1.000
_cell.length_b   1.000
_cell.length_c   1.000
_cell.angle_alpha   90.00
_cell.angle_beta   90.00
_cell.angle_gamma   90.00
#
_symmetry.space_group_name_H-M   'P 1'
#
loop_
_entity.id
_entity.type
_entity.pdbx_description
1 polymer ?
#
loop_
_entity_poly.entity_id
_entity_poly.type
_entity_poly.pdbx_seq_one_letter_code
_entity_poly.pdbx_strand_id
1 'polypeptide(L)' 'MTMTTNQPPVQRCQYCGSDDLGLGWQHGEALVTYKKHGLLGSRLRYLICRRCGAVVYQWVAEPHKFPPIK' A
#
# COMPACT_ATOMS: atom_id res chain seq x y z
N MET A 1 -17.67 9.27 1.19
CA MET A 1 -16.72 9.82 2.18
C MET A 1 -15.32 9.68 1.60
N THR A 2 -14.83 10.71 0.94
CA THR A 2 -13.47 10.79 0.40
C THR A 2 -12.51 11.04 1.55
N MET A 3 -11.74 10.03 1.98
CA MET A 3 -10.62 10.25 2.89
C MET A 3 -9.48 10.97 2.13
N THR A 4 -9.55 12.30 2.08
CA THR A 4 -8.37 13.16 1.89
C THR A 4 -7.72 13.39 3.24
N THR A 5 -7.08 12.36 3.78
CA THR A 5 -6.00 12.55 4.75
C THR A 5 -4.72 12.20 4.02
N ASN A 6 -3.96 13.22 3.59
CA ASN A 6 -2.64 13.05 2.97
C ASN A 6 -1.61 12.39 3.93
N GLN A 7 -2.03 11.98 5.13
CA GLN A 7 -1.20 11.30 6.10
C GLN A 7 -1.43 9.79 6.03
N PRO A 8 -0.37 8.99 5.91
CA PRO A 8 -0.49 7.54 5.97
C PRO A 8 -1.03 7.09 7.34
N PRO A 9 -1.76 5.98 7.40
CA PRO A 9 -2.36 5.49 8.65
C PRO A 9 -1.32 5.00 9.68
N VAL A 10 -0.05 4.89 9.27
CA VAL A 10 1.07 4.51 10.12
C VAL A 10 2.07 5.66 10.15
N GLN A 11 2.37 6.13 11.37
CA GLN A 11 3.28 7.27 11.61
C GLN A 11 4.64 6.83 12.16
N ARG A 12 4.75 5.62 12.73
CA ARG A 12 6.02 5.06 13.24
C ARG A 12 6.12 3.58 12.90
N CYS A 13 7.34 3.12 12.71
CA CYS A 13 7.64 1.71 12.47
C CYS A 13 7.36 0.87 13.71
N GLN A 14 6.43 -0.08 13.59
CA GLN A 14 6.10 -1.03 14.68
C GLN A 14 7.26 -1.96 15.08
N TYR A 15 8.32 -2.04 14.27
CA TYR A 15 9.47 -2.92 14.51
C TYR A 15 10.66 -2.23 15.18
N CYS A 16 10.93 -0.96 14.85
CA CYS A 16 12.11 -0.23 15.37
C CYS A 16 11.80 1.16 15.97
N GLY A 17 10.53 1.57 15.99
CA GLY A 17 10.07 2.85 16.55
C GLY A 17 10.42 4.11 15.75
N SER A 18 11.16 3.97 14.65
CA SER A 18 11.54 5.07 13.76
C SER A 18 10.32 5.63 13.03
N ASP A 19 10.26 6.95 12.92
CA ASP A 19 9.34 7.74 12.11
C ASP A 19 9.88 8.01 10.70
N ASP A 20 11.09 7.52 10.39
CA ASP A 20 11.70 7.64 9.07
C ASP A 20 11.05 6.66 8.08
N LEU A 21 9.88 7.05 7.58
CA LEU A 21 9.06 6.28 6.65
C LEU A 21 9.14 6.87 5.24
N GLY A 22 9.22 6.01 4.24
CA GLY A 22 9.26 6.38 2.83
C GLY A 22 8.27 5.58 1.99
N LEU A 23 7.85 6.15 0.85
CA LEU A 23 7.03 5.43 -0.13
C LEU A 23 7.92 4.53 -1.00
N GLY A 24 7.46 3.30 -1.19
CA GLY A 24 8.07 2.32 -2.09
C GLY A 24 7.10 1.84 -3.15
N TRP A 25 7.67 1.44 -4.29
CA TRP A 25 6.97 0.85 -5.43
C TRP A 25 7.56 -0.52 -5.71
N GLN A 26 6.71 -1.51 -5.91
CA GLN A 26 7.17 -2.80 -6.40
C GLN A 26 7.52 -2.69 -7.88
N HIS A 27 8.67 -3.24 -8.25
CA HIS A 27 9.12 -3.38 -9.63
C HIS A 27 8.68 -4.75 -10.19
N GLY A 28 8.32 -4.82 -11.48
CA GLY A 28 7.82 -6.05 -12.12
C GLY A 28 6.31 -6.27 -12.02
N GLU A 29 5.85 -7.51 -12.23
CA GLU A 29 4.42 -7.87 -12.13
C GLU A 29 3.98 -7.96 -10.66
N ALA A 30 3.37 -6.88 -10.22
CA ALA A 30 2.95 -6.63 -8.85
C ALA A 30 1.47 -6.23 -8.81
N LEU A 31 0.61 -7.09 -9.36
CA LEU A 31 -0.80 -6.79 -9.56
C LEU A 31 -1.64 -7.51 -8.52
N VAL A 32 -2.38 -6.75 -7.73
CA VAL A 32 -3.48 -7.32 -6.93
C VAL A 32 -4.75 -7.27 -7.77
N THR A 33 -5.43 -8.40 -7.88
CA THR A 33 -6.73 -8.52 -8.57
C THR A 33 -7.73 -9.18 -7.64
N TYR A 34 -9.01 -8.83 -7.80
CA TYR A 34 -10.13 -9.47 -7.11
C TYR A 34 -10.69 -10.67 -7.88
N LYS A 35 -10.10 -11.04 -9.04
CA LYS A 35 -10.45 -12.24 -9.82
C LYS A 35 -9.20 -13.08 -10.06
N LYS A 36 -9.27 -14.39 -9.76
CA LYS A 36 -8.15 -15.36 -9.90
C LYS A 36 -7.46 -15.33 -11.27
N HIS A 37 -8.17 -14.96 -12.33
CA HIS A 37 -7.67 -14.85 -13.71
C HIS A 37 -7.99 -13.48 -14.35
N GLY A 38 -8.09 -12.42 -13.54
CA GLY A 38 -8.47 -11.09 -14.00
C GLY A 38 -7.30 -10.26 -14.51
N LEU A 39 -7.47 -9.64 -15.69
CA LEU A 39 -6.59 -8.58 -16.20
C LEU A 39 -6.81 -7.22 -15.50
N LEU A 40 -7.82 -7.14 -14.63
CA LEU A 40 -8.18 -5.95 -13.87
C LEU A 40 -7.57 -6.03 -12.47
N GLY A 41 -6.52 -5.25 -12.25
CA GLY A 41 -5.92 -5.07 -10.93
C GLY A 41 -5.26 -3.72 -10.79
N SER A 42 -4.59 -3.51 -9.66
CA SER A 42 -3.86 -2.28 -9.39
C SER A 42 -2.50 -2.59 -8.78
N ARG A 43 -1.54 -1.70 -9.04
CA ARG A 43 -0.21 -1.77 -8.44
C ARG A 43 -0.31 -1.52 -6.94
N LEU A 44 0.56 -2.16 -6.16
CA LEU A 44 0.71 -1.89 -4.75
C LEU A 44 1.65 -0.70 -4.49
N ARG A 45 1.32 0.07 -3.47
CA ARG A 45 2.17 1.06 -2.82
C ARG A 45 2.53 0.56 -1.43
N TYR A 46 3.74 0.86 -1.01
CA TYR A 46 4.29 0.45 0.27
C TYR A 46 4.72 1.67 1.07
N LEU A 47 4.49 1.63 2.37
CA LEU A 47 5.17 2.48 3.33
C LEU A 47 6.28 1.65 3.96
N ILE A 48 7.52 2.07 3.77
CA ILE A 48 8.73 1.35 4.16
C ILE A 48 9.45 2.15 5.24
N CYS A 49 9.85 1.51 6.32
CA CYS A 49 10.78 2.09 7.28
C CYS A 49 12.18 2.13 6.68
N ARG A 50 12.72 3.33 6.44
CA ARG A 50 14.06 3.50 5.84
C ARG A 50 15.19 3.12 6.81
N ARG A 51 14.90 3.03 8.11
CA ARG A 51 15.88 2.59 9.13
C ARG A 51 16.08 1.08 9.16
N CYS A 52 15.00 0.28 9.16
CA CYS A 52 15.10 -1.18 9.32
C CYS A 52 14.63 -1.99 8.10
N GLY A 53 14.15 -1.32 7.04
CA GLY A 53 13.70 -1.97 5.81
C GLY A 53 12.31 -2.62 5.88
N ALA A 54 11.63 -2.54 7.02
CA ALA A 54 10.32 -3.16 7.16
C ALA A 54 9.24 -2.43 6.34
N VAL A 55 8.39 -3.20 5.65
CA VAL A 55 7.12 -2.70 5.13
C VAL A 55 6.14 -2.57 6.31
N VAL A 56 5.67 -1.36 6.59
CA VAL A 56 4.81 -1.07 7.75
C VAL A 56 3.35 -0.83 7.37
N TYR A 57 3.07 -0.55 6.10
CA TYR A 57 1.73 -0.44 5.54
C TYR A 57 1.75 -0.65 4.03
N GLN A 58 0.66 -1.16 3.44
CA GLN A 58 0.54 -1.34 1.99
C GLN A 58 -0.91 -1.12 1.54
N TRP A 59 -1.07 -0.60 0.32
CA TRP A 59 -2.39 -0.35 -0.28
C TRP A 59 -2.33 -0.38 -1.80
N VAL A 60 -3.47 -0.61 -2.44
CA VAL A 60 -3.62 -0.51 -3.89
C VAL A 60 -3.59 0.96 -4.33
N ALA A 61 -2.90 1.26 -5.43
CA ALA A 61 -2.79 2.62 -5.94
C ALA A 61 -4.13 3.20 -6.41
N GLU A 62 -5.03 2.34 -6.91
CA GLU A 62 -6.34 2.69 -7.46
C GLU A 62 -7.45 1.87 -6.78
N PRO A 63 -7.81 2.20 -5.52
CA PRO A 63 -8.78 1.41 -4.75
C PRO A 63 -10.17 1.36 -5.40
N HIS A 64 -10.55 2.37 -6.19
CA HIS A 64 -11.83 2.41 -6.90
C HIS A 64 -11.99 1.29 -7.94
N LYS A 65 -10.91 0.62 -8.36
CA LYS A 65 -10.96 -0.56 -9.25
C LYS A 65 -11.46 -1.82 -8.54
N PHE A 66 -11.58 -1.79 -7.21
CA PHE A 66 -12.04 -2.90 -6.38
C PHE A 66 -13.43 -2.56 -5.81
N PRO A 67 -14.52 -2.88 -6.54
CA PRO A 67 -15.86 -2.66 -6.02
C PRO A 67 -16.11 -3.54 -4.78
N PRO A 68 -16.92 -3.08 -3.80
CA PRO A 68 -17.30 -3.91 -2.66
C PRO A 68 -18.02 -5.18 -3.13
N ILE A 69 -17.76 -6.29 -2.44
CA ILE A 69 -18.53 -7.51 -2.64
C ILE A 69 -19.94 -7.24 -2.10
N LYS A 70 -20.95 -7.44 -2.95
CA LYS A 70 -22.36 -7.39 -2.55
C LYS A 70 -22.74 -8.66 -1.80
#